data_AF-A0A533XEW6-F1
#
_entry.id   AF-A0A533XEW6-F1
#
_cell.length_a   1.000
_cell.length_b   1.000
_cell.length_c   1.000
_cell.angle_alpha   90.00
_cell.angle_beta   90.00
_cell.angle_gamma   90.00
#
_symmetry.space_group_name_H-M   'P 1'
#
loop_
_entity.id
_entity.type
_entity.pdbx_description
1 polymer ?
#
loop_
_entity_poly.entity_id
_entity_poly.type
_entity_poly.pdbx_seq_one_letter_code
_entity_poly.pdbx_strand_id
1 'polypeptide(L)'
;MGTAGVMWLGAQHTLEGRMTVGSILIFIFISYLAALYGPLNSLSYTASAFQSAMASADRVLEVLNDPVDIRDAPDARPIRLRGHVCYEDVTVGYESDRPVLTKVSFEARPGEVVAIVGSSGAGKSTLVSMLLRFLDPWSGRVLVDGHDLRQLQLCSLRQQVAIVLQESFILPLPIAQNIAYGKANATREEVIAAAEAANADEFIR
;
A
#
# COMPACT_ATOMS: atom_id res chain seq x y z
N MET A 1 -33.85 -40.77 1.52
CA MET A 1 -35.25 -40.54 1.95
C MET A 1 -36.20 -40.40 0.75
N GLY A 2 -35.89 -39.56 -0.25
CA GLY A 2 -36.76 -39.36 -1.42
C GLY A 2 -37.01 -40.59 -2.31
N THR A 3 -35.96 -41.32 -2.72
CA THR A 3 -36.10 -42.48 -3.63
C THR A 3 -36.82 -43.67 -3.02
N ALA A 4 -36.62 -43.92 -1.72
CA ALA A 4 -37.34 -44.96 -0.98
C ALA A 4 -38.83 -44.63 -0.82
N GLY A 5 -39.19 -43.36 -0.61
CA GLY A 5 -40.58 -42.90 -0.58
C GLY A 5 -41.26 -43.01 -1.95
N VAL A 6 -40.57 -42.68 -3.03
CA VAL A 6 -41.06 -42.83 -4.41
C VAL A 6 -41.26 -44.31 -4.77
N MET A 7 -40.35 -45.21 -4.36
CA MET A 7 -40.54 -46.66 -4.53
C MET A 7 -41.76 -47.17 -3.77
N TRP A 8 -41.94 -46.74 -2.51
CA TRP A 8 -43.05 -47.19 -1.67
C TRP A 8 -44.41 -46.78 -2.25
N LEU A 9 -44.57 -45.50 -2.60
CA LEU A 9 -45.79 -44.97 -3.22
C LEU A 9 -46.05 -45.55 -4.61
N GLY A 10 -45.00 -45.72 -5.42
CA GLY A 10 -45.08 -46.35 -6.73
C GLY A 10 -45.49 -47.82 -6.66
N ALA A 11 -44.97 -48.56 -5.68
CA ALA A 11 -45.33 -49.96 -5.45
C ALA A 11 -46.79 -50.12 -5.03
N GLN A 12 -47.29 -49.28 -4.11
CA GLN A 12 -48.72 -49.28 -3.72
C GLN A 12 -49.64 -49.02 -4.92
N HIS A 13 -49.34 -48.03 -5.76
CA HIS A 13 -50.18 -47.73 -6.93
C HIS A 13 -50.09 -48.74 -8.08
N THR A 14 -49.00 -49.50 -8.16
CA THR A 14 -48.86 -50.61 -9.12
C THR A 14 -49.65 -51.84 -8.65
N LEU A 15 -49.65 -52.12 -7.34
CA LEU A 15 -50.47 -53.18 -6.74
C LEU A 15 -51.98 -52.90 -6.86
N GLU A 16 -52.38 -51.62 -6.87
CA GLU A 16 -53.76 -51.17 -7.11
C GLU A 16 -54.15 -51.15 -8.61
N GLY A 17 -53.25 -51.54 -9.52
CA GLY A 17 -53.50 -51.61 -10.97
C GLY A 17 -53.60 -50.25 -11.67
N ARG A 18 -53.24 -49.14 -11.00
CA ARG A 18 -53.36 -47.77 -11.52
C ARG A 18 -52.13 -47.31 -12.29
N MET A 19 -51.00 -48.01 -12.17
CA MET A 19 -49.73 -47.68 -12.84
C MET A 19 -49.04 -48.94 -13.35
N THR A 20 -48.30 -48.81 -14.46
CA THR A 20 -47.43 -49.89 -14.96
C THR A 20 -46.04 -49.78 -14.33
N VAL A 21 -45.31 -50.90 -14.26
CA VAL A 21 -43.93 -50.95 -13.76
C VAL A 21 -43.02 -49.97 -14.51
N GLY A 22 -43.26 -49.74 -15.80
CA GLY A 22 -42.54 -48.76 -16.61
C GLY A 22 -42.69 -47.31 -16.12
N SER A 23 -43.86 -46.94 -15.57
CA SER A 23 -44.09 -45.61 -15.00
C SER A 23 -43.23 -45.38 -13.75
N ILE A 24 -43.06 -46.38 -12.88
CA ILE A 24 -42.17 -46.27 -11.70
C ILE A 24 -40.73 -46.01 -12.13
N LEU A 25 -40.24 -46.72 -13.16
CA LEU A 25 -38.88 -46.56 -13.68
C LEU A 25 -38.64 -45.14 -14.23
N ILE A 26 -39.61 -44.57 -14.94
CA ILE A 26 -39.54 -43.20 -15.47
C ILE A 26 -39.48 -42.17 -14.31
N PHE A 27 -40.32 -42.33 -13.28
CA PHE A 27 -40.30 -41.43 -12.11
C PHE A 27 -38.98 -41.50 -11.34
N ILE A 28 -38.41 -42.69 -11.16
CA ILE A 28 -37.09 -42.86 -10.53
C ILE A 28 -36.00 -42.21 -11.39
N PHE A 29 -36.04 -42.40 -12.70
CA PHE A 29 -35.07 -41.82 -13.63
C PHE A 29 -35.11 -40.29 -13.63
N ILE A 30 -36.29 -39.68 -13.70
CA ILE A 30 -36.47 -38.22 -13.62
C ILE A 30 -36.02 -37.69 -12.25
N SER A 31 -36.35 -38.40 -11.16
CA SER A 31 -35.91 -38.02 -9.80
C SER A 31 -34.38 -38.08 -9.65
N TYR A 32 -33.73 -39.06 -10.26
CA TYR A 32 -32.27 -39.16 -10.28
C TYR A 32 -31.63 -38.05 -11.10
N LEU A 33 -32.17 -37.75 -12.30
CA LEU A 33 -31.72 -36.62 -13.10
C LEU A 33 -31.90 -35.30 -12.34
N ALA A 34 -33.06 -35.07 -11.71
CA ALA A 34 -33.32 -33.91 -10.87
C ALA A 34 -32.30 -33.79 -9.72
N ALA A 35 -31.95 -34.91 -9.07
CA ALA A 35 -30.94 -34.95 -8.02
C ALA A 35 -29.52 -34.67 -8.55
N LEU A 36 -29.25 -34.96 -9.83
CA LEU A 36 -27.96 -34.71 -10.50
C LEU A 36 -27.77 -33.23 -10.90
N TYR A 37 -28.85 -32.51 -11.20
CA TYR A 37 -28.79 -31.09 -11.57
C TYR A 37 -28.23 -30.20 -10.46
N GLY A 38 -28.52 -30.50 -9.19
CA GLY A 38 -28.02 -29.72 -8.04
C GLY A 38 -26.48 -29.73 -7.91
N PRO A 39 -25.84 -30.92 -7.84
CA PRO A 39 -24.38 -31.05 -7.85
C PRO A 39 -23.72 -30.44 -9.09
N LEU A 40 -24.31 -30.60 -10.29
CA LEU A 40 -23.78 -30.02 -11.53
C LEU A 40 -23.76 -28.49 -11.49
N ASN A 41 -24.85 -27.86 -11.05
CA ASN A 41 -24.88 -26.41 -10.88
C ASN A 41 -23.88 -25.95 -9.81
N SER A 42 -23.79 -26.67 -8.69
CA SER A 42 -22.84 -26.37 -7.61
C SER A 42 -21.39 -26.42 -8.10
N LEU A 43 -21.04 -27.43 -8.90
CA LEU A 43 -19.72 -27.56 -9.54
C LEU A 43 -19.40 -26.36 -10.45
N SER A 44 -20.37 -25.93 -11.27
CA SER A 44 -20.21 -24.74 -12.14
C SER A 44 -19.98 -23.47 -11.32
N TYR A 45 -20.73 -23.28 -10.24
CA TYR A 45 -20.54 -22.14 -9.33
C TYR A 45 -19.19 -22.20 -8.62
N THR A 46 -18.78 -23.35 -8.11
CA THR A 46 -17.48 -23.54 -7.46
C THR A 46 -16.32 -23.30 -8.42
N ALA A 47 -16.43 -23.76 -9.67
CA ALA A 47 -15.41 -23.51 -10.70
C ALA A 47 -15.26 -22.02 -10.99
N SER A 48 -16.37 -21.30 -11.14
CA SER A 48 -16.38 -19.84 -11.34
C SER A 48 -15.83 -19.09 -10.12
N ALA A 49 -16.21 -19.51 -8.91
CA ALA A 49 -15.69 -18.94 -7.67
C ALA A 49 -14.17 -19.17 -7.53
N PHE A 50 -13.70 -20.36 -7.89
CA PHE A 50 -12.28 -20.70 -7.87
C PHE A 50 -11.47 -19.86 -8.86
N GLN A 51 -11.97 -19.69 -10.10
CA GLN A 51 -11.35 -18.80 -11.08
C GLN A 51 -11.27 -17.34 -10.58
N SER A 52 -12.36 -16.85 -9.99
CA SER A 52 -12.41 -15.49 -9.43
C SER A 52 -11.46 -15.29 -8.25
N ALA A 53 -11.33 -16.31 -7.40
CA ALA A 53 -10.39 -16.32 -6.28
C ALA A 53 -8.93 -16.30 -6.79
N MET A 54 -8.60 -17.11 -7.81
CA MET A 54 -7.26 -17.11 -8.42
C MET A 54 -6.90 -15.74 -9.00
N ALA A 55 -7.78 -15.13 -9.80
CA ALA A 55 -7.54 -13.79 -10.35
C ALA A 55 -7.40 -12.70 -9.27
N SER A 56 -8.03 -12.88 -8.10
CA SER A 56 -7.90 -11.95 -6.98
C SER A 56 -6.60 -12.18 -6.21
N ALA A 57 -6.18 -13.44 -6.07
CA ALA A 57 -4.88 -13.78 -5.52
C ALA A 57 -3.73 -13.24 -6.37
N ASP A 58 -3.82 -13.36 -7.70
CA ASP A 58 -2.81 -12.82 -8.62
C ASP A 58 -2.63 -11.31 -8.46
N ARG A 59 -3.72 -10.54 -8.36
CA ARG A 59 -3.67 -9.08 -8.12
C ARG A 59 -3.07 -8.72 -6.77
N VAL A 60 -3.35 -9.49 -5.72
CA VAL A 60 -2.75 -9.27 -4.40
C VAL A 60 -1.25 -9.58 -4.44
N LEU A 61 -0.86 -10.67 -5.11
CA LEU A 61 0.54 -11.05 -5.27
C LEU A 61 1.31 -10.05 -6.13
N GLU A 62 0.69 -9.43 -7.13
CA GLU A 62 1.28 -8.37 -7.93
C GLU A 62 1.74 -7.20 -7.04
N VAL A 63 0.87 -6.71 -6.15
CA VAL A 63 1.20 -5.62 -5.21
C VAL A 63 2.23 -6.04 -4.17
N LEU A 64 2.14 -7.27 -3.65
CA LEU A 64 3.07 -7.76 -2.63
C LEU A 64 4.48 -8.03 -3.17
N ASN A 65 4.58 -8.40 -4.45
CA ASN A 65 5.86 -8.69 -5.10
C ASN A 65 6.48 -7.48 -5.80
N ASP A 66 5.82 -6.32 -5.79
CA ASP A 66 6.35 -5.09 -6.36
C ASP A 66 7.68 -4.75 -5.65
N PRO A 67 8.80 -4.63 -6.39
CA PRO A 67 10.07 -4.32 -5.77
C PRO A 67 10.02 -2.95 -5.09
N VAL A 68 10.56 -2.87 -3.88
CA VAL A 68 10.74 -1.56 -3.22
C VAL A 68 11.94 -0.88 -3.87
N ASP A 69 11.69 0.23 -4.56
CA ASP A 69 12.70 0.97 -5.31
C ASP A 69 13.91 1.39 -4.47
N ILE A 70 13.69 1.77 -3.22
CA ILE A 70 14.73 2.27 -2.32
C ILE A 70 14.79 1.41 -1.06
N ARG A 71 15.91 0.69 -0.93
CA ARG A 71 16.23 -0.14 0.24
C ARG A 71 17.52 0.32 0.90
N ASP A 72 17.62 0.04 2.18
CA ASP A 72 18.89 0.14 2.90
C ASP A 72 19.91 -0.81 2.25
N ALA A 73 21.14 -0.33 2.08
CA ALA A 73 22.24 -1.22 1.71
C ALA A 73 22.48 -2.25 2.84
N PRO A 74 22.98 -3.46 2.54
CA PRO A 74 23.25 -4.49 3.57
C PRO A 74 24.19 -4.01 4.69
N ASP A 75 25.04 -3.04 4.39
CA ASP A 75 26.03 -2.42 5.28
C ASP A 75 25.62 -1.01 5.74
N ALA A 76 24.35 -0.63 5.55
CA ALA A 76 23.85 0.68 5.93
C ALA A 76 24.00 0.94 7.43
N ARG A 77 24.53 2.12 7.77
CA ARG A 77 24.84 2.48 9.16
C ARG A 77 23.84 3.48 9.71
N PRO A 78 23.46 3.38 10.99
CA PRO A 78 22.72 4.44 11.66
C PRO A 78 23.61 5.68 11.79
N ILE A 79 23.00 6.86 11.68
CA ILE A 79 23.69 8.14 11.88
C ILE A 79 22.93 9.03 12.87
N ARG A 80 23.66 9.89 13.56
CA ARG A 80 23.10 11.04 14.28
C ARG A 80 23.52 12.31 13.55
N LEU A 81 22.53 13.06 13.06
CA LEU A 81 22.76 14.20 12.19
C LEU A 81 23.28 15.41 12.97
N ARG A 82 24.30 16.08 12.43
CA ARG A 82 24.73 17.42 12.83
C ARG A 82 24.16 18.50 11.90
N GLY A 83 23.71 18.11 10.70
CA GLY A 83 22.99 18.97 9.77
C GLY A 83 23.85 19.57 8.67
N HIS A 84 25.03 19.01 8.38
CA HIS A 84 25.80 19.36 7.20
C HIS A 84 25.29 18.58 5.99
N VAL A 85 24.98 19.27 4.89
CA VAL A 85 24.45 18.65 3.66
C VAL A 85 25.27 19.13 2.46
N CYS A 86 25.70 18.21 1.60
CA CYS A 86 26.44 18.54 0.39
C CYS A 86 25.89 17.77 -0.81
N TYR A 87 25.61 18.48 -1.89
CA TYR A 87 25.29 17.93 -3.21
C TYR A 87 26.54 18.02 -4.08
N GLU A 88 26.92 16.90 -4.70
CA GLU A 88 28.10 16.82 -5.57
C GLU A 88 27.71 16.26 -6.95
N ASP A 89 27.68 17.15 -7.94
CA ASP A 89 27.42 16.90 -9.36
C ASP A 89 26.17 16.04 -9.62
N VAL A 90 25.11 16.35 -8.86
CA VAL A 90 23.89 15.54 -8.84
C VAL A 90 23.07 15.75 -10.11
N THR A 91 22.79 14.64 -10.80
CA THR A 91 21.85 14.58 -11.92
C THR A 91 20.76 13.57 -11.59
N VAL A 92 19.50 13.96 -11.78
CA VAL A 92 18.35 13.10 -11.46
C VAL A 92 17.14 13.45 -12.34
N GLY A 93 16.30 12.45 -12.60
CA GLY A 93 14.99 12.61 -13.22
C GLY A 93 14.06 11.45 -12.85
N TYR A 94 12.80 11.58 -13.23
CA TYR A 94 11.78 10.54 -13.01
C TYR A 94 11.68 9.56 -14.20
N GLU A 95 11.93 10.05 -15.42
CA GLU A 95 11.94 9.26 -16.67
C GLU A 95 13.38 9.15 -17.15
N SER A 96 13.83 7.97 -17.59
CA SER A 96 15.26 7.64 -17.84
C SER A 96 15.97 8.55 -18.85
N ASP A 97 15.24 9.32 -19.66
CA ASP A 97 15.74 10.19 -20.72
C ASP A 97 15.46 11.68 -20.47
N ARG A 98 14.87 12.04 -19.32
CA ARG A 98 14.50 13.43 -18.98
C ARG A 98 14.99 13.82 -17.59
N PRO A 99 16.22 14.33 -17.47
CA PRO A 99 16.72 14.84 -16.19
C PRO A 99 15.95 16.11 -15.80
N VAL A 100 15.51 16.16 -14.55
CA VAL A 100 14.91 17.34 -13.91
C VAL A 100 16.02 18.26 -13.38
N LEU A 101 17.08 17.68 -12.82
CA LEU A 101 18.25 18.38 -12.31
C LEU A 101 19.49 17.82 -12.99
N THR A 102 20.44 18.69 -13.33
CA THR A 102 21.67 18.31 -14.03
C THR A 102 22.87 18.96 -13.35
N LYS A 103 23.82 18.14 -12.89
CA LYS A 103 25.09 18.57 -12.26
C LYS A 103 24.93 19.65 -11.19
N VAL A 104 23.99 19.46 -10.28
CA VAL A 104 23.76 20.38 -9.17
C VAL A 104 24.76 20.12 -8.05
N SER A 105 25.47 21.17 -7.65
CA SER A 105 26.46 21.14 -6.57
C SER A 105 26.28 22.32 -5.64
N PHE A 106 26.05 22.06 -4.35
CA PHE A 106 25.99 23.09 -3.31
C PHE A 106 26.18 22.47 -1.92
N GLU A 107 26.53 23.31 -0.95
CA GLU A 107 26.75 22.93 0.44
C GLU A 107 25.81 23.76 1.33
N ALA A 108 25.21 23.11 2.33
CA ALA A 108 24.46 23.73 3.40
C ALA A 108 25.10 23.35 4.74
N ARG A 109 25.52 24.36 5.51
CA ARG A 109 26.22 24.13 6.78
C ARG A 109 25.25 23.96 7.95
N PRO A 110 25.66 23.29 9.03
CA PRO A 110 24.85 23.18 10.24
C PRO A 110 24.38 24.56 10.75
N GLY A 111 23.08 24.70 10.95
CA GLY A 111 22.46 25.95 11.43
C GLY A 111 22.25 27.02 10.36
N GLU A 112 22.65 26.77 9.11
CA GLU A 112 22.43 27.67 7.99
C GLU A 112 21.00 27.53 7.46
N VAL A 113 20.40 28.66 7.09
CA VAL A 113 19.10 28.69 6.39
C VAL A 113 19.37 28.88 4.90
N VAL A 114 19.16 27.82 4.12
CA VAL A 114 19.35 27.84 2.66
C VAL A 114 18.00 27.96 1.97
N ALA A 115 17.84 28.99 1.15
CA ALA A 115 16.64 29.21 0.34
C ALA A 115 16.87 28.77 -1.11
N ILE A 116 16.06 27.82 -1.59
CA ILE A 116 16.10 27.33 -2.98
C ILE A 116 14.97 28.01 -3.76
N VAL A 117 15.32 28.87 -4.71
CA VAL A 117 14.36 29.65 -5.50
C VAL A 117 14.49 29.33 -6.99
N GLY A 118 13.36 29.42 -7.71
CA GLY A 118 13.29 29.12 -9.13
C GLY A 118 11.86 28.94 -9.62
N SER A 119 11.66 28.96 -10.94
CA SER A 119 10.35 28.76 -11.57
C SER A 119 9.69 27.44 -11.16
N SER A 120 8.36 27.35 -11.31
CA SER A 120 7.67 26.06 -11.17
C SER A 120 8.28 25.05 -12.15
N GLY A 121 8.46 23.80 -11.69
CA GLY A 121 9.11 22.76 -12.50
C GLY A 121 10.65 22.77 -12.50
N ALA A 122 11.31 23.75 -11.87
CA ALA A 122 12.79 23.80 -11.81
C ALA A 122 13.46 22.71 -10.94
N GLY A 123 12.71 21.73 -10.44
CA GLY A 123 13.26 20.63 -9.62
C GLY A 123 13.52 20.94 -8.15
N LYS A 124 12.99 22.05 -7.61
CA LYS A 124 13.14 22.43 -6.19
C LYS A 124 12.66 21.34 -5.23
N SER A 125 11.46 20.82 -5.47
CA SER A 125 10.90 19.73 -4.65
C SER A 125 11.72 18.46 -4.80
N THR A 126 12.25 18.19 -6.00
CA THR A 126 13.12 17.04 -6.27
C THR A 126 14.42 17.09 -5.44
N LEU A 127 15.00 18.28 -5.22
CA LEU A 127 16.14 18.45 -4.30
C LEU A 127 15.77 18.01 -2.87
N VAL A 128 14.63 18.48 -2.35
CA VAL A 128 14.16 18.10 -1.02
C VAL A 128 13.86 16.59 -0.93
N SER A 129 13.24 16.02 -1.97
CA SER A 129 12.95 14.58 -2.04
C SER A 129 14.21 13.71 -2.02
N MET A 130 15.30 14.16 -2.64
CA MET A 130 16.58 13.43 -2.61
C MET A 130 17.23 13.44 -1.24
N LEU A 131 17.13 14.54 -0.48
CA LEU A 131 17.66 14.60 0.90
C LEU A 131 17.05 13.52 1.81
N LEU A 132 15.80 13.17 1.57
CA LEU A 132 15.05 12.14 2.30
C LEU A 132 15.19 10.75 1.66
N ARG A 133 15.97 10.68 0.59
CA ARG A 133 16.18 9.49 -0.24
C ARG A 133 14.85 8.87 -0.66
N PHE A 134 13.92 9.72 -1.14
CA PHE A 134 12.75 9.27 -1.91
C PHE A 134 13.07 9.05 -3.38
N LEU A 135 14.24 9.54 -3.82
CA LEU A 135 14.79 9.32 -5.14
C LEU A 135 16.32 9.28 -4.99
N ASP A 136 16.96 8.25 -5.52
CA ASP A 136 18.43 8.19 -5.62
C ASP A 136 18.87 8.91 -6.91
N PRO A 137 20.00 9.64 -6.89
CA PRO A 137 20.49 10.35 -8.07
C PRO A 137 21.00 9.37 -9.13
N TRP A 138 20.81 9.69 -10.41
CA TRP A 138 21.36 8.90 -11.52
C TRP A 138 22.89 9.02 -11.61
N SER A 139 23.41 10.21 -11.30
CA SER A 139 24.85 10.47 -11.20
C SER A 139 25.14 11.46 -10.08
N GLY A 140 26.37 11.43 -9.58
CA GLY A 140 26.78 12.25 -8.43
C GLY A 140 26.41 11.59 -7.11
N ARG A 141 26.42 12.39 -6.03
CA ARG A 141 26.06 11.91 -4.69
C ARG A 141 25.55 13.05 -3.81
N VAL A 142 24.74 12.66 -2.83
CA VAL A 142 24.27 13.53 -1.76
C VAL A 142 24.88 13.03 -0.46
N LEU A 143 25.58 13.93 0.22
CA LEU A 143 26.27 13.66 1.47
C LEU A 143 25.56 14.36 2.61
N VAL A 144 25.44 13.67 3.74
CA VAL A 144 25.02 14.27 5.01
C VAL A 144 26.09 13.97 6.06
N ASP A 145 26.61 15.03 6.68
CA ASP A 145 27.75 14.98 7.62
C ASP A 145 28.94 14.17 7.06
N GLY A 146 29.21 14.34 5.77
CA GLY A 146 30.29 13.66 5.04
C GLY A 146 30.01 12.20 4.64
N HIS A 147 28.83 11.65 4.93
CA HIS A 147 28.44 10.29 4.58
C HIS A 147 27.44 10.28 3.41
N ASP A 148 27.64 9.40 2.45
CA ASP A 148 26.69 9.23 1.33
C ASP A 148 25.36 8.69 1.84
N LEU A 149 24.25 9.32 1.44
CA LEU A 149 22.89 8.92 1.83
C LEU A 149 22.59 7.43 1.54
N ARG A 150 23.23 6.85 0.52
CA ARG A 150 23.05 5.44 0.14
C ARG A 150 23.65 4.46 1.15
N GLN A 151 24.59 4.93 1.98
CA GLN A 151 25.26 4.14 3.03
C GLN A 151 24.60 4.28 4.41
N LEU A 152 23.53 5.07 4.50
CA LEU A 152 22.84 5.36 5.76
C LEU A 152 21.53 4.58 5.86
N GLN A 153 21.18 4.19 7.08
CA GLN A 153 19.86 3.60 7.36
C GLN A 153 18.78 4.67 7.21
N LEU A 154 17.83 4.44 6.31
CA LEU A 154 16.72 5.35 6.01
C LEU A 154 15.93 5.75 7.25
N CYS A 155 15.69 4.80 8.16
CA CYS A 155 14.96 5.06 9.40
C CYS A 155 15.70 6.10 10.27
N SER A 156 17.01 5.94 10.45
CA SER A 156 17.82 6.87 11.24
C SER A 156 17.88 8.27 10.62
N LEU A 157 17.98 8.35 9.29
CA LEU A 157 17.99 9.62 8.55
C LEU A 157 16.65 10.34 8.71
N ARG A 158 15.53 9.67 8.37
CA ARG A 158 14.20 10.29 8.28
C ARG A 158 13.63 10.68 9.66
N GLN A 159 14.01 9.98 10.73
CA GLN A 159 13.61 10.37 12.10
C GLN A 159 14.19 11.70 12.56
N GLN A 160 15.25 12.19 11.92
CA GLN A 160 15.94 13.42 12.29
C GLN A 160 15.66 14.59 11.32
N VAL A 161 14.77 14.39 10.34
CA VAL A 161 14.39 15.41 9.35
C VAL A 161 12.90 15.68 9.45
N ALA A 162 12.54 16.94 9.72
CA ALA A 162 11.16 17.40 9.65
C ALA A 162 10.87 17.96 8.26
N ILE A 163 9.68 17.67 7.72
CA ILE A 163 9.23 18.14 6.40
C ILE A 163 7.87 18.80 6.58
N VAL A 164 7.72 19.98 6.00
CA VAL A 164 6.42 20.63 5.82
C VAL A 164 6.12 20.61 4.34
N LEU A 165 5.09 19.85 3.96
CA LEU A 165 4.65 19.73 2.57
C LEU A 165 3.90 21.00 2.13
N GLN A 166 3.91 21.29 0.84
CA GLN A 166 3.15 22.41 0.27
C GLN A 166 1.65 22.25 0.51
N GLU A 167 1.14 21.02 0.39
CA GLU A 167 -0.23 20.64 0.77
C GLU A 167 -0.17 19.76 2.02
N SER A 168 -0.73 20.27 3.12
CA SER A 168 -0.83 19.52 4.36
C SER A 168 -1.95 18.49 4.28
N PHE A 169 -1.66 17.25 4.63
CA PHE A 169 -2.65 16.19 4.74
C PHE A 169 -3.21 16.12 6.16
N ILE A 170 -4.54 16.12 6.31
CA ILE A 170 -5.23 15.97 7.59
C ILE A 170 -5.92 14.61 7.60
N LEU A 171 -5.56 13.77 8.56
CA LEU A 171 -6.22 12.49 8.79
C LEU A 171 -7.64 12.74 9.34
N PRO A 172 -8.62 11.88 9.01
CA PRO A 172 -9.98 11.94 9.58
C PRO A 172 -9.99 11.45 11.04
N LEU A 173 -9.19 12.13 11.87
CA LEU A 173 -8.90 11.88 13.27
C LEU A 173 -9.03 13.21 14.03
N PRO A 174 -9.16 13.17 15.37
CA PRO A 174 -9.12 14.38 16.18
C PRO A 174 -7.87 15.22 15.91
N ILE A 175 -7.99 16.55 16.01
CA ILE A 175 -6.88 17.49 15.76
C ILE A 175 -5.65 17.15 16.63
N ALA A 176 -5.88 16.81 17.91
CA ALA A 176 -4.82 16.40 18.81
C ALA A 176 -4.03 15.18 18.31
N GLN A 177 -4.70 14.23 17.64
CA GLN A 177 -4.03 13.06 17.06
C GLN A 177 -3.29 13.40 15.77
N ASN A 178 -3.80 14.35 14.97
CA ASN A 178 -3.07 14.89 13.82
C ASN A 178 -1.76 15.58 14.25
N ILE A 179 -1.78 16.35 15.35
CA ILE A 179 -0.56 16.98 15.90
C ILE A 179 0.38 15.91 16.48
N ALA A 180 -0.15 14.97 17.28
CA ALA A 180 0.64 13.89 17.86
C ALA A 180 1.27 12.95 16.81
N TYR A 181 0.73 12.91 15.59
CA TYR A 181 1.26 12.08 14.50
C TYR A 181 2.75 12.34 14.22
N GLY A 182 3.23 13.57 14.42
CA GLY A 182 4.64 13.92 14.21
C GLY A 182 5.62 13.29 15.22
N LYS A 183 5.13 12.81 16.37
CA LYS A 183 5.97 12.19 17.41
C LYS A 183 5.24 11.04 18.08
N ALA A 184 5.74 9.82 17.88
CA ALA A 184 5.21 8.65 18.56
C ALA A 184 5.21 8.86 20.09
N ASN A 185 4.06 8.56 20.73
CA ASN A 185 3.84 8.70 22.17
C ASN A 185 3.94 10.14 22.71
N ALA A 186 3.62 11.16 21.91
CA ALA A 186 3.54 12.54 22.39
C ALA A 186 2.54 12.69 23.55
N THR A 187 2.94 13.39 24.62
CA THR A 187 2.04 13.67 25.75
C THR A 187 1.05 14.78 25.39
N ARG A 188 -0.01 14.95 26.19
CA ARG A 188 -1.01 15.99 25.94
C ARG A 188 -0.40 17.39 26.03
N GLU A 189 0.54 17.59 26.95
CA GLU A 189 1.25 18.83 27.16
C GLU A 189 2.13 19.17 25.96
N GLU A 190 2.83 18.18 25.40
CA GLU A 190 3.65 18.36 24.19
C GLU A 190 2.80 18.72 22.97
N VAL A 191 1.61 18.12 22.85
CA VAL A 191 0.66 18.45 21.78
C VAL A 191 0.16 19.89 21.89
N ILE A 192 -0.14 20.36 23.10
CA ILE A 192 -0.56 21.75 23.32
C ILE A 192 0.58 22.71 23.02
N ALA A 193 1.79 22.43 23.53
CA ALA A 193 2.96 23.26 23.26
C ALA A 193 3.29 23.34 21.75
N ALA A 194 3.12 22.24 21.01
CA ALA A 194 3.29 22.24 19.56
C ALA A 194 2.20 23.07 18.85
N ALA A 195 0.95 23.00 19.32
CA ALA A 195 -0.14 23.83 18.78
C ALA A 195 0.10 25.32 19.02
N GLU A 196 0.61 25.70 20.20
CA GLU A 196 0.98 27.08 20.54
C GLU A 196 2.15 27.56 19.68
N ALA A 197 3.22 26.76 19.54
CA ALA A 197 4.38 27.09 18.71
C ALA A 197 4.04 27.27 17.23
N ALA A 198 3.00 26.56 16.75
CA ALA A 198 2.49 26.67 15.38
C ALA A 198 1.46 27.81 15.20
N ASN A 199 1.14 28.58 16.25
CA ASN A 199 0.01 29.54 16.28
C ASN A 199 -1.33 28.91 15.87
N ALA A 200 -1.50 27.62 16.16
CA ALA A 200 -2.71 26.86 15.84
C ALA A 200 -3.70 26.80 17.00
N ASP A 201 -3.25 27.02 18.24
CA ASP A 201 -4.08 26.91 19.44
C ASP A 201 -5.32 27.83 19.40
N GLU A 202 -5.21 29.03 18.84
CA GLU A 202 -6.33 29.99 18.78
C GLU A 202 -7.53 29.50 17.96
N PHE A 203 -7.31 28.74 16.87
CA PHE A 203 -8.41 28.26 16.02
C PHE A 203 -8.93 26.88 16.43
N ILE A 204 -8.14 26.13 17.22
CA ILE A 204 -8.47 24.75 17.62
C ILE A 204 -9.40 24.73 18.85
N ARG A 205 -9.35 25.77 19.68
CA ARG A 205 -10.13 25.87 20.92
C ARG A 205 -11.62 26.11 20.69
#